data_AF-A0A804M7P8-F1
#
_entry.id   AF-A0A804M7P8-F1
#
_cell.length_a   1.000
_cell.length_b   1.000
_cell.length_c   1.000
_cell.angle_alpha   90.00
_cell.angle_beta   90.00
_cell.angle_gamma   90.00
#
_symmetry.space_group_name_H-M   'P 1'
#
loop_
_entity.id
_entity.type
_entity.pdbx_description
1 polymer ?
#
loop_
_entity_poly.entity_id
_entity_poly.type
_entity_poly.pdbx_seq_one_letter_code
_entity_poly.pdbx_strand_id
1 'polypeptide(L)'
;FNVSFRQLGHLRDGDSNQDVFAKLPGWVKSDICKSVVSISLCNGDITLFSCSGIAIAHKGYHLTMCLTSASLVRAFHGKTNEQYYELKIKVRCEGNEVYKGFLAE
;
A
#
# COMPACT_ATOMS: atom_id res chain seq x y z
N PHE A 1 11.74 -6.50 -6.21
CA PHE A 1 10.53 -5.66 -6.20
C PHE A 1 10.73 -4.53 -5.24
N ASN A 2 10.19 -3.38 -5.60
CA ASN A 2 10.56 -2.11 -5.04
C ASN A 2 9.32 -1.23 -5.27
N VAL A 3 8.70 -0.71 -4.20
CA VAL A 3 7.38 -0.07 -4.22
C VAL A 3 7.45 1.33 -3.63
N SER A 4 7.45 2.37 -4.46
CA SER A 4 7.40 3.75 -3.97
C SER A 4 5.98 4.17 -3.60
N PHE A 5 5.88 5.10 -2.66
CA PHE A 5 4.63 5.54 -2.06
C PHE A 5 4.47 7.06 -2.22
N ARG A 6 3.34 7.51 -2.78
CA ARG A 6 2.96 8.93 -2.79
C ARG A 6 1.79 9.18 -1.86
N GLN A 7 1.87 10.26 -1.09
CA GLN A 7 0.85 10.69 -0.13
C GLN A 7 -0.45 11.12 -0.83
N LEU A 8 -1.58 10.48 -0.47
CA LEU A 8 -2.91 11.01 -0.79
C LEU A 8 -3.30 12.04 0.28
N GLY A 9 -3.78 13.22 -0.16
CA GLY A 9 -4.24 14.30 0.71
C GLY A 9 -5.49 13.93 1.54
N HIS A 10 -5.81 14.77 2.52
CA HIS A 10 -6.97 14.62 3.41
C HIS A 10 -8.27 14.73 2.59
N LEU A 11 -8.94 13.60 2.34
CA LEU A 11 -10.30 13.60 1.81
C LEU A 11 -11.24 14.04 2.93
N ARG A 12 -11.85 15.23 2.78
CA ARG A 12 -12.93 15.67 3.65
C ARG A 12 -14.11 14.71 3.48
N ASP A 13 -14.46 14.04 4.56
CA ASP A 13 -15.72 13.30 4.68
C ASP A 13 -16.85 14.34 4.59
N GLY A 14 -17.51 14.38 3.44
CA GLY A 14 -18.33 15.50 2.99
C GLY A 14 -19.32 15.06 1.93
N ASP A 15 -20.40 14.44 2.41
CA ASP A 15 -21.74 14.40 1.82
C ASP A 15 -22.09 13.31 0.77
N SER A 16 -23.15 12.58 1.12
CA SER A 16 -23.91 11.54 0.39
C SER A 16 -23.25 10.18 0.11
N ASN A 17 -23.68 9.22 0.95
CA ASN A 17 -23.30 7.82 1.07
C ASN A 17 -23.86 6.94 -0.08
N GLN A 18 -23.52 7.25 -1.33
CA GLN A 18 -23.67 6.28 -2.41
C GLN A 18 -22.29 5.69 -2.67
N ASP A 19 -22.11 4.45 -2.25
CA ASP A 19 -20.90 3.68 -2.54
C ASP A 19 -20.69 3.67 -4.07
N VAL A 20 -19.85 4.59 -4.55
CA VAL A 20 -19.55 4.75 -5.98
C VAL A 20 -18.98 3.45 -6.49
N PHE A 21 -18.22 2.75 -5.66
CA PHE A 21 -17.72 1.43 -5.97
C PHE A 21 -18.87 0.45 -6.21
N ALA A 22 -19.91 0.40 -5.37
CA ALA A 22 -21.09 -0.44 -5.58
C ALA A 22 -21.82 -0.20 -6.92
N LYS A 23 -21.77 1.00 -7.48
CA LYS A 23 -22.37 1.34 -8.78
C LYS A 23 -21.53 0.93 -10.00
N LEU A 24 -20.25 0.63 -9.81
CA LEU A 24 -19.39 0.24 -10.92
C LEU A 24 -19.81 -1.13 -11.49
N PRO A 25 -19.71 -1.33 -12.82
CA PRO A 25 -19.87 -2.64 -13.41
C PRO A 25 -18.93 -3.67 -12.76
N GLY A 26 -19.37 -4.93 -12.67
CA GLY A 26 -18.58 -5.98 -12.00
C GLY A 26 -17.16 -6.11 -12.52
N TRP A 27 -16.95 -5.98 -13.84
CA TRP A 27 -15.61 -6.05 -14.44
C TRP A 27 -14.70 -4.89 -14.02
N VAL A 28 -15.24 -3.68 -13.82
CA VAL A 28 -14.48 -2.52 -13.30
C VAL A 28 -14.09 -2.75 -11.84
N LYS A 29 -15.03 -3.25 -11.02
CA LYS A 29 -14.74 -3.61 -9.62
C LYS A 29 -13.61 -4.63 -9.55
N SER A 30 -13.68 -5.68 -10.36
CA SER A 30 -12.65 -6.71 -10.43
C SER A 30 -11.29 -6.14 -10.85
N ASP A 31 -11.26 -5.26 -11.85
CA ASP A 31 -10.02 -4.64 -12.33
C ASP A 31 -9.36 -3.74 -11.27
N ILE A 32 -10.17 -2.95 -10.56
CA ILE A 32 -9.70 -2.15 -9.41
C ILE A 32 -9.20 -3.07 -8.30
N CYS A 33 -9.95 -4.11 -7.93
CA CYS A 33 -9.57 -5.05 -6.87
C CYS A 33 -8.24 -5.76 -7.15
N LYS A 34 -7.97 -6.12 -8.40
CA LYS A 34 -6.69 -6.73 -8.81
C LYS A 34 -5.49 -5.80 -8.60
N SER A 35 -5.74 -4.50 -8.67
CA SER A 35 -4.72 -3.47 -8.44
C SER A 35 -4.51 -3.15 -6.96
N VAL A 36 -5.42 -3.59 -6.06
CA VAL A 36 -5.28 -3.36 -4.62
C VAL A 36 -4.22 -4.30 -4.06
N VAL A 37 -3.28 -3.71 -3.31
CA VAL A 37 -2.21 -4.44 -2.62
C VAL A 37 -2.35 -4.28 -1.11
N SER A 38 -1.99 -5.33 -0.37
CA SER A 38 -1.81 -5.24 1.07
C SER A 38 -0.35 -4.88 1.37
N ILE A 39 -0.14 -3.88 2.22
CA ILE A 39 1.18 -3.39 2.60
C ILE A 39 1.31 -3.52 4.11
N SER A 40 2.41 -4.09 4.58
CA SER A 40 2.71 -4.23 6.00
C SER A 40 4.12 -3.77 6.30
N LEU A 41 4.28 -3.00 7.37
CA LEU A 41 5.57 -2.74 8.00
C LEU A 41 5.80 -3.79 9.07
N CYS A 42 6.88 -4.55 8.95
CA CYS A 42 7.22 -5.62 9.85
C CYS A 42 8.59 -5.38 10.50
N ASN A 43 8.78 -5.85 11.72
CA ASN A 43 10.08 -6.08 12.34
C ASN A 43 10.22 -7.58 12.64
N GLY A 44 11.05 -8.28 11.88
CA GLY A 44 11.06 -9.75 11.89
C GLY A 44 9.70 -10.33 11.48
N ASP A 45 9.10 -11.12 12.38
CA ASP A 45 7.78 -11.74 12.21
C ASP A 45 6.62 -10.88 12.76
N ILE A 46 6.93 -9.77 13.43
CA ILE A 46 5.91 -8.88 14.02
C ILE A 46 5.50 -7.83 13.00
N THR A 47 4.20 -7.71 12.72
CA THR A 47 3.64 -6.60 11.92
C THR A 47 3.38 -5.39 12.82
N LEU A 48 4.07 -4.28 12.53
CA LEU A 48 3.99 -3.01 13.25
C LEU A 48 2.89 -2.09 12.70
N PHE A 49 2.65 -2.15 11.39
CA PHE A 49 1.64 -1.35 10.71
C PHE A 49 1.12 -2.10 9.49
N SER A 50 -0.16 -1.95 9.18
CA SER A 50 -0.77 -2.53 7.98
C SER A 50 -1.69 -1.52 7.32
N CYS A 51 -1.66 -1.46 6.00
CA CYS A 51 -2.55 -0.65 5.19
C CYS A 51 -2.77 -1.29 3.82
N SER A 52 -3.65 -0.69 3.03
CA SER A 52 -3.83 -1.02 1.63
C SER A 52 -3.14 0.03 0.76
N GLY A 53 -2.82 -0.36 -0.47
CA GLY A 53 -2.42 0.56 -1.52
C GLY A 53 -3.01 0.14 -2.87
N ILE A 54 -2.78 0.94 -3.90
CA ILE A 54 -3.21 0.64 -5.26
C ILE A 54 -1.98 0.69 -6.17
N ALA A 55 -1.71 -0.38 -6.89
CA ALA A 55 -0.69 -0.42 -7.92
C ALA A 55 -1.10 0.49 -9.09
N ILE A 56 -0.25 1.47 -9.42
CA ILE A 56 -0.55 2.50 -10.45
C ILE A 56 0.38 2.48 -11.65
N ALA A 57 1.54 1.84 -11.54
CA ALA A 57 2.48 1.73 -12.65
C ALA A 57 3.44 0.56 -12.46
N HIS A 58 3.86 -0.03 -13.57
CA HIS A 58 4.94 -1.01 -13.60
C HIS A 58 6.12 -0.39 -14.36
N LYS A 59 7.29 -0.28 -13.72
CA LYS A 59 8.52 0.18 -14.35
C LYS A 59 9.43 -1.01 -14.61
N GLY A 60 9.26 -1.61 -15.79
CA GLY A 60 9.94 -2.85 -16.18
C GLY A 60 9.42 -4.07 -15.42
N TYR A 61 10.20 -5.16 -15.42
CA TYR A 61 9.79 -6.46 -14.87
C TYR A 61 9.80 -6.54 -13.34
N HIS A 62 10.37 -5.56 -12.64
CA HIS A 62 10.73 -5.72 -11.22
C HIS A 62 10.27 -4.57 -10.31
N LEU A 63 9.60 -3.54 -10.83
CA LEU A 63 9.18 -2.38 -10.04
C LEU A 63 7.69 -2.13 -10.25
N THR A 64 6.94 -2.12 -9.15
CA THR A 64 5.53 -1.73 -9.15
C THR A 64 5.39 -0.56 -8.21
N MET A 65 4.85 0.55 -8.70
CA MET A 65 4.58 1.73 -7.90
C MET A 65 3.19 1.63 -7.29
N CYS A 66 3.07 1.87 -5.98
CA CYS A 66 1.79 1.80 -5.30
C CYS A 66 1.46 3.12 -4.60
N LEU A 67 0.25 3.64 -4.82
CA LEU A 67 -0.28 4.72 -4.00
C LEU A 67 -0.70 4.17 -2.64
N THR A 68 -0.36 4.85 -1.55
CA THR A 68 -0.81 4.50 -0.20
C THR A 68 -0.95 5.74 0.66
N SER A 69 -1.51 5.58 1.86
CA SER A 69 -1.58 6.64 2.86
C SER A 69 -0.20 7.05 3.37
N ALA A 70 0.02 8.36 3.59
CA ALA A 70 1.20 8.87 4.29
C ALA A 70 1.38 8.31 5.71
N SER A 71 0.35 7.67 6.26
CA SER A 71 0.44 6.93 7.52
C SER A 71 1.51 5.85 7.49
N LEU A 72 1.73 5.18 6.34
CA LEU A 72 2.82 4.21 6.20
C LEU A 72 4.19 4.88 6.35
N VAL A 73 4.39 6.02 5.70
CA VAL A 73 5.64 6.81 5.78
C VAL A 73 5.89 7.25 7.22
N ARG A 74 4.86 7.77 7.89
CA ARG A 74 4.94 8.18 9.30
C ARG A 74 5.23 7.01 10.23
N ALA A 75 4.59 5.86 10.01
CA ALA A 75 4.83 4.65 10.78
C ALA A 75 6.27 4.15 10.56
N PHE A 76 6.76 4.18 9.33
CA PHE A 76 8.13 3.81 9.02
C PHE A 76 9.14 4.73 9.72
N HIS A 77 9.06 6.04 9.49
CA HIS A 77 9.99 7.00 10.11
C HIS A 77 9.90 7.02 11.65
N GLY A 78 8.70 6.87 12.22
CA GLY A 78 8.52 6.79 13.67
C GLY A 78 9.16 5.55 14.28
N LYS A 79 9.19 4.43 13.53
CA LYS A 79 9.76 3.16 13.99
C LYS A 79 11.24 3.01 13.71
N THR A 80 11.80 3.69 12.71
CA THR A 80 13.25 3.67 12.44
C THR A 80 14.09 4.23 13.60
N ASN A 81 13.50 5.07 14.47
CA ASN A 81 14.17 5.61 15.65
C ASN A 81 14.11 4.68 16.88
N GLU A 82 13.21 3.70 16.88
CA GLU A 82 13.19 2.60 17.84
C GLU A 82 14.15 1.53 17.29
N GLN A 83 14.99 0.89 18.11
CA GLN A 83 16.11 0.00 17.72
C GLN A 83 15.67 -1.31 17.00
N TYR A 84 14.91 -1.21 15.92
CA TYR A 84 14.45 -2.33 15.10
C TYR A 84 15.45 -2.56 13.96
N TYR A 85 16.28 -3.59 14.13
CA TYR A 85 17.28 -3.96 13.14
C TYR A 85 16.70 -4.67 11.91
N GLU A 86 15.43 -5.09 11.95
CA GLU A 86 14.79 -5.89 10.91
C GLU A 86 13.53 -5.26 10.30
N LEU A 87 13.48 -3.92 10.22
CA LEU A 87 12.36 -3.24 9.55
C LEU A 87 12.29 -3.60 8.07
N LYS A 88 11.16 -4.18 7.66
CA LYS A 88 10.89 -4.62 6.28
C LYS A 88 9.48 -4.20 5.90
N ILE A 89 9.33 -3.60 4.73
CA ILE A 89 8.02 -3.40 4.11
C ILE A 89 7.72 -4.65 3.28
N LYS A 90 6.60 -5.31 3.56
CA LYS A 90 6.08 -6.45 2.81
C LYS A 90 4.86 -5.99 2.00
N VAL A 91 4.82 -6.33 0.73
CA VAL A 91 3.71 -6.02 -0.18
C VAL A 91 3.16 -7.32 -0.73
N ARG A 92 1.85 -7.53 -0.60
CA ARG A 92 1.12 -8.67 -1.15
C ARG A 92 0.21 -8.18 -2.26
N CYS A 93 0.43 -8.71 -3.45
CA CYS A 93 -0.48 -8.55 -4.59
C CYS A 93 -1.43 -9.75 -4.64
N GLU A 94 -2.40 -9.73 -5.56
CA GLU A 94 -3.31 -10.86 -5.81
C GLU A 94 -2.55 -12.21 -5.78
N GLY A 95 -2.86 -13.05 -4.78
CA GLY A 95 -2.16 -14.30 -4.50
C GLY A 95 -1.40 -14.31 -3.15
N ASN A 96 -0.49 -15.27 -3.01
CA ASN A 96 0.31 -15.49 -1.79
C ASN A 96 1.75 -14.94 -1.91
N GLU A 97 2.05 -14.23 -2.99
CA GLU A 97 3.39 -13.69 -3.23
C GLU A 97 3.65 -12.49 -2.33
N VAL A 98 4.77 -12.54 -1.60
CA VAL A 98 5.21 -11.46 -0.73
C VAL A 98 6.44 -10.81 -1.34
N TYR A 99 6.28 -9.54 -1.69
CA TYR A 99 7.32 -8.71 -2.25
C TYR A 99 7.93 -7.82 -1.19
N LYS A 100 9.25 -7.59 -1.25
CA LYS A 100 9.90 -6.56 -0.43
C LYS A 100 9.60 -5.18 -1.02
N GLY A 101 9.22 -4.23 -0.18
CA GLY A 101 9.02 -2.82 -0.53
C GLY A 101 10.11 -1.92 0.07
N PHE A 102 10.16 -0.69 -0.39
CA PHE A 102 11.09 0.36 0.06
C PHE A 102 10.43 1.71 -0.23
N LEU A 103 10.59 2.70 0.64
CA LEU A 103 10.09 4.05 0.33
C LEU A 103 11.02 4.70 -0.70
N ALA A 104 10.48 5.19 -1.82
CA ALA A 104 11.24 6.07 -2.71
C ALA A 104 10.87 7.53 -2.43
N GLU A 105 11.87 8.40 -2.54
CA GLU A 105 11.74 9.86 -2.42
C GLU A 105 10.99 10.47 -3.61
#